data_AF-A0AAE0ETF3-F1
#
_entry.id   AF-A0AAE0ETF3-F1
#
_cell.length_a   1.000
_cell.length_b   1.000
_cell.length_c   1.000
_cell.angle_alpha   90.00
_cell.angle_beta   90.00
_cell.angle_gamma   90.00
#
_symmetry.space_group_name_H-M   'P 1'
#
loop_
_entity.id
_entity.type
_entity.pdbx_description
1 polymer ?
#
loop_
_entity_poly.entity_id
_entity_poly.type
_entity_poly.pdbx_seq_one_letter_code
_entity_poly.pdbx_strand_id
1 'polypeptide(L)'
;MFLPDNKGLALSFLFINLFCWGSWPTWKKLCGGNLQQFGLICVSSELITAFAYSISLGMLKNDSAHNMDGDTFFAAFESQMSAAPERLLAVLAGGFALGHGDLGCAAAQEKIPSAISFPIYGILALVEGTALNLIIESAENERDGSDLRFVFAGLMAAVIAICLLSISEIRYKNTKSLEQFRQQKQTAITEAQREGSSDVLTTADVDVAVTIDKSHENAGDAAQTQWLRVCFAAGFVTGFWSPLSSVSMSGDQGVSNPYLLLFVFQVGQSCALPSVIYLYGMGTAGETR
;
A
#
# COMPACT_ATOMS: atom_id res chain seq x y z
N MET A 1 -15.23 13.57 12.26
CA MET A 1 -14.48 13.98 11.06
C MET A 1 -15.43 14.82 10.26
N PHE A 2 -15.03 16.02 9.86
CA PHE A 2 -15.90 16.87 9.06
C PHE A 2 -16.23 16.16 7.75
N LEU A 3 -17.48 15.69 7.64
CA LEU A 3 -18.00 15.11 6.41
C LEU A 3 -18.36 16.26 5.48
N PRO A 4 -17.89 16.24 4.23
CA PRO A 4 -18.27 17.23 3.25
C PRO A 4 -19.75 17.05 2.88
N ASP A 5 -20.60 18.03 3.21
CA ASP A 5 -22.02 18.02 2.84
C ASP A 5 -22.24 18.17 1.32
N ASN A 6 -21.24 18.70 0.61
CA ASN A 6 -21.27 18.89 -0.83
C ASN A 6 -20.58 17.74 -1.56
N LYS A 7 -21.30 17.09 -2.48
CA LYS A 7 -20.79 16.00 -3.33
C LYS A 7 -19.52 16.37 -4.09
N GLY A 8 -19.41 17.61 -4.59
CA GLY A 8 -18.21 18.10 -5.28
C GLY A 8 -17.01 18.22 -4.35
N LEU A 9 -17.22 18.61 -3.09
CA LEU A 9 -16.16 18.65 -2.08
C LEU A 9 -15.73 17.24 -1.67
N ALA A 10 -16.68 16.32 -1.49
CA ALA A 10 -16.41 14.90 -1.25
C ALA A 10 -15.57 14.29 -2.37
N LEU A 11 -15.93 14.58 -3.63
CA LEU A 11 -15.19 14.13 -4.80
C LEU A 11 -13.78 14.73 -4.85
N SER A 12 -13.63 16.00 -4.48
CA SER A 12 -12.32 16.66 -4.42
C SER A 12 -11.41 16.01 -3.37
N PHE A 13 -11.95 15.72 -2.17
CA PHE A 13 -11.23 14.99 -1.14
C PHE A 13 -10.87 13.57 -1.57
N LEU A 14 -11.75 12.88 -2.30
CA LEU A 14 -11.46 11.58 -2.87
C LEU A 14 -10.22 11.64 -3.79
N PHE A 15 -10.16 12.61 -4.70
CA PHE A 15 -9.01 12.76 -5.61
C PHE A 15 -7.72 13.14 -4.87
N ILE A 16 -7.79 14.02 -3.87
CA ILE A 16 -6.65 14.35 -3.02
C ILE A 16 -6.16 13.09 -2.29
N ASN A 17 -7.07 12.31 -1.72
CA ASN A 17 -6.73 11.07 -1.03
C ASN A 17 -6.09 10.06 -2.00
N LEU A 18 -6.66 9.86 -3.19
CA LEU A 18 -6.10 8.98 -4.21
C LEU A 18 -4.71 9.42 -4.66
N PHE A 19 -4.46 10.73 -4.76
CA PHE A 19 -3.15 11.26 -5.09
C PHE A 19 -2.14 11.03 -3.95
N CYS A 20 -2.50 11.40 -2.72
CA CYS A 20 -1.63 11.21 -1.55
C CYS A 20 -1.29 9.73 -1.35
N TRP A 21 -2.31 8.87 -1.35
CA TRP A 21 -2.14 7.43 -1.22
C TRP A 21 -1.36 6.86 -2.42
N GLY A 22 -1.77 7.13 -3.67
CA GLY A 22 -1.08 6.61 -4.85
C GLY A 22 0.39 7.06 -4.98
N SER A 23 0.77 8.18 -4.36
CA SER A 23 2.14 8.70 -4.40
C SER A 23 3.10 8.03 -3.42
N TRP A 24 2.60 7.31 -2.40
CA TRP A 24 3.42 6.77 -1.31
C TRP A 24 4.60 5.89 -1.77
N PRO A 25 4.47 4.99 -2.78
CA PRO A 25 5.59 4.14 -3.20
C PRO A 25 6.72 4.95 -3.83
N THR A 26 6.38 6.05 -4.49
CA THR A 26 7.35 6.99 -5.08
C THR A 26 8.11 7.72 -3.98
N TRP A 27 7.41 8.22 -2.96
CA TRP A 27 8.04 8.85 -1.81
C TRP A 27 8.98 7.89 -1.07
N LYS A 28 8.55 6.64 -0.84
CA LYS A 28 9.40 5.60 -0.25
C LYS A 28 10.72 5.44 -1.00
N LYS A 29 10.65 5.31 -2.34
CA LYS A 29 11.85 5.20 -3.19
C LYS A 29 12.74 6.44 -3.11
N LEU A 30 12.16 7.63 -3.06
CA LEU A 30 12.91 8.89 -2.99
C LEU A 30 13.62 9.07 -1.63
N CYS A 31 13.03 8.57 -0.54
CA CYS A 31 13.65 8.65 0.78
C CYS A 31 14.90 7.78 0.91
N GLY A 32 15.03 6.70 0.13
CA GLY A 32 16.20 5.81 0.15
C GLY A 32 16.44 5.06 1.47
N GLY A 33 15.52 5.17 2.44
CA GLY A 33 15.61 4.48 3.73
C GLY A 33 15.30 2.99 3.59
N ASN A 34 15.89 2.18 4.46
CA ASN A 34 15.55 0.76 4.56
C ASN A 34 14.13 0.58 5.15
N LEU A 35 13.59 -0.63 5.04
CA LEU A 35 12.24 -0.98 5.50
C LEU A 35 12.00 -0.58 6.96
N GLN A 36 12.99 -0.78 7.83
CA GLN A 36 12.85 -0.48 9.26
C GLN A 36 12.70 1.03 9.51
N GLN A 37 13.54 1.84 8.86
CA GLN A 37 13.47 3.31 8.94
C GLN A 37 12.16 3.82 8.33
N PHE A 38 11.81 3.33 7.15
CA PHE A 38 10.57 3.69 6.48
C PHE A 38 9.35 3.33 7.32
N GLY A 39 9.26 2.08 7.77
CA GLY A 39 8.15 1.58 8.57
C GLY A 39 8.00 2.34 9.87
N LEU A 40 9.11 2.62 10.58
CA LEU A 40 9.07 3.40 11.81
C LEU A 40 8.59 4.83 11.57
N ILE A 41 9.11 5.52 10.55
CA ILE A 41 8.70 6.90 10.24
C ILE A 41 7.25 6.96 9.76
N CYS A 42 6.84 6.06 8.87
CA CYS A 42 5.50 6.03 8.30
C CYS A 42 4.44 5.74 9.37
N VAL A 43 4.61 4.64 10.10
CA VAL A 43 3.65 4.21 11.12
C VAL A 43 3.59 5.20 12.29
N SER A 44 4.74 5.74 12.71
CA SER A 44 4.75 6.73 13.80
C SER A 44 4.14 8.07 13.38
N SER A 45 4.39 8.53 12.16
CA SER A 45 3.79 9.79 11.68
C SER A 45 2.28 9.66 11.57
N GLU A 46 1.78 8.56 11.02
CA GLU A 46 0.36 8.27 10.96
C GLU A 46 -0.27 8.16 12.35
N LEU A 47 0.37 7.47 13.31
CA LEU A 47 -0.10 7.37 14.70
C LEU A 47 -0.16 8.73 15.38
N ILE A 48 0.89 9.55 15.23
CA ILE A 48 0.94 10.90 15.78
C ILE A 48 -0.16 11.77 15.14
N THR A 49 -0.36 11.68 13.83
CA THR A 49 -1.41 12.42 13.11
C THR A 49 -2.80 11.98 13.54
N ALA A 50 -3.05 10.67 13.65
CA ALA A 50 -4.32 10.11 14.13
C ALA A 50 -4.62 10.57 15.56
N PHE A 51 -3.61 10.51 16.45
CA PHE A 51 -3.73 11.00 17.82
C PHE A 51 -3.99 12.51 17.87
N ALA A 52 -3.23 13.29 17.11
CA ALA A 52 -3.39 14.75 17.04
C ALA A 52 -4.78 15.12 16.56
N TYR A 53 -5.30 14.50 15.50
CA TYR A 53 -6.66 14.77 15.02
C TYR A 53 -7.74 14.32 15.99
N SER A 54 -7.54 13.19 16.67
CA SER A 54 -8.52 12.66 17.63
C SER A 54 -8.63 13.54 18.88
N ILE A 55 -7.51 14.06 19.38
CA ILE A 55 -7.51 14.98 20.53
C ILE A 55 -7.92 16.41 20.13
N SER A 56 -7.53 16.88 18.94
CA SER A 56 -7.90 18.24 18.53
C SER A 56 -9.33 18.30 18.03
N LEU A 57 -9.60 17.70 16.87
CA LEU A 57 -10.89 17.79 16.21
C LEU A 57 -11.92 16.83 16.80
N GLY A 58 -11.49 15.69 17.35
CA GLY A 58 -12.40 14.75 18.01
C GLY A 58 -12.94 15.22 19.36
N MET A 59 -12.36 16.27 19.94
CA MET A 59 -12.90 16.90 21.15
C MET A 59 -13.91 18.01 20.85
N LEU A 60 -14.06 18.40 19.58
CA LEU A 60 -15.07 19.38 19.18
C LEU A 60 -16.44 18.71 19.16
N LYS A 61 -17.33 19.14 20.04
CA LYS A 61 -18.73 18.73 20.00
C LYS A 61 -19.39 19.35 18.77
N ASN A 62 -19.98 18.53 17.91
CA ASN A 62 -20.68 19.02 16.72
C ASN A 62 -22.15 18.66 16.81
N ASP A 63 -22.94 19.52 17.46
CA ASP A 63 -24.39 19.37 17.60
C ASP A 63 -25.15 19.53 16.27
N SER A 64 -24.46 19.96 15.20
CA SER A 64 -25.06 20.30 13.89
C SER A 64 -24.86 19.21 12.83
N ALA A 65 -24.05 18.18 13.09
CA ALA A 65 -23.78 17.13 12.10
C ALA A 65 -24.89 16.09 12.10
N HIS A 66 -25.74 16.12 11.07
CA HIS A 66 -26.95 15.30 10.93
C HIS A 66 -26.71 13.77 10.88
N ASN A 67 -25.45 13.31 10.89
CA ASN A 67 -25.03 11.91 10.75
C ASN A 67 -23.78 11.55 11.58
N MET A 68 -23.42 12.35 12.59
CA MET A 68 -22.35 11.99 13.51
C MET A 68 -22.89 11.90 14.92
N ASP A 69 -22.43 10.89 15.64
CA ASP A 69 -22.63 10.86 17.08
C ASP A 69 -22.02 12.14 17.66
N GLY A 70 -22.82 12.91 18.39
CA GLY A 70 -22.43 14.22 18.93
C GLY A 70 -21.36 14.12 20.01
N ASP A 71 -20.92 12.90 20.33
CA ASP A 71 -20.00 12.57 21.39
C ASP A 71 -18.55 12.97 21.05
N THR A 72 -17.88 13.50 22.07
CA THR A 72 -16.43 13.72 22.02
C THR A 72 -15.69 12.40 21.94
N PHE A 73 -14.45 12.43 21.44
CA PHE A 73 -13.59 11.26 21.28
C PHE A 73 -13.53 10.37 22.54
N PHE A 74 -13.32 10.94 23.73
CA PHE A 74 -13.23 10.16 24.97
C PHE A 74 -14.57 9.55 25.39
N ALA A 75 -15.67 10.29 25.22
CA ALA A 75 -17.01 9.78 25.52
C ALA A 75 -17.38 8.62 24.59
N ALA A 76 -17.11 8.77 23.29
CA ALA A 76 -17.30 7.72 22.31
C ALA A 76 -16.42 6.49 22.62
N PHE A 77 -15.16 6.70 23.02
CA PHE A 77 -14.26 5.61 23.41
C PHE A 77 -14.80 4.82 24.61
N GLU A 78 -15.20 5.51 25.69
CA GLU A 78 -15.74 4.88 26.90
C GLU A 78 -17.06 4.15 26.64
N SER A 79 -17.97 4.79 25.90
CA SER A 79 -19.25 4.23 25.49
C SER A 79 -19.06 2.96 24.67
N GLN A 80 -18.24 3.03 23.62
CA GLN A 80 -18.01 1.91 22.72
C GLN A 80 -17.29 0.75 23.42
N MET A 81 -16.29 1.04 24.27
CA MET A 81 -15.59 0.02 25.04
C MET A 81 -16.51 -0.74 26.00
N SER A 82 -17.53 -0.06 26.52
CA SER A 82 -18.51 -0.66 27.44
C SER A 82 -19.63 -1.40 26.71
N ALA A 83 -20.07 -0.89 25.55
CA ALA A 83 -21.24 -1.40 24.84
C ALA A 83 -20.92 -2.54 23.86
N ALA A 84 -19.82 -2.43 23.09
CA ALA A 84 -19.47 -3.37 22.02
C ALA A 84 -17.94 -3.36 21.74
N PRO A 85 -17.11 -3.88 22.68
CA PRO A 85 -15.66 -3.90 22.53
C PRO A 85 -15.17 -4.76 21.35
N GLU A 86 -15.94 -5.75 20.92
CA GLU A 86 -15.64 -6.58 19.76
C GLU A 86 -15.64 -5.77 18.45
N ARG A 87 -16.43 -4.68 18.37
CA ARG A 87 -16.42 -3.79 17.20
C ARG A 87 -15.11 -2.99 17.16
N LEU A 88 -14.63 -2.50 18.31
CA LEU A 88 -13.29 -1.87 18.41
C LEU A 88 -12.18 -2.85 18.08
N LEU A 89 -12.31 -4.11 18.51
CA LEU A 89 -11.36 -5.16 18.15
C LEU A 89 -11.34 -5.40 16.63
N ALA A 90 -12.48 -5.35 15.96
CA ALA A 90 -12.55 -5.44 14.50
C ALA A 90 -11.84 -4.26 13.82
N VAL A 91 -12.00 -3.02 14.31
CA VAL A 91 -11.24 -1.85 13.82
C VAL A 91 -9.74 -2.06 13.99
N LEU A 92 -9.32 -2.49 15.18
CA LEU A 92 -7.92 -2.75 15.51
C LEU A 92 -7.33 -3.86 14.64
N ALA A 93 -8.07 -4.94 14.42
CA ALA A 93 -7.70 -6.02 13.53
C ALA A 93 -7.60 -5.56 12.07
N GLY A 94 -8.51 -4.68 11.63
CA GLY A 94 -8.46 -4.07 10.31
C GLY A 94 -7.19 -3.24 10.10
N GLY A 95 -6.84 -2.40 11.07
CA GLY A 95 -5.59 -1.65 11.07
C GLY A 95 -4.35 -2.55 11.07
N PHE A 96 -4.36 -3.60 11.88
CA PHE A 96 -3.27 -4.59 11.93
C PHE A 96 -3.08 -5.33 10.60
N ALA A 97 -4.18 -5.69 9.94
CA ALA A 97 -4.16 -6.33 8.62
C ALA A 97 -3.60 -5.38 7.55
N LEU A 98 -4.07 -4.13 7.50
CA LEU A 98 -3.52 -3.12 6.58
C LEU A 98 -2.02 -2.90 6.85
N GLY A 99 -1.62 -2.75 8.12
CA GLY A 99 -0.22 -2.56 8.48
C GLY A 99 0.69 -3.71 8.04
N HIS A 100 0.22 -4.95 8.17
CA HIS A 100 0.95 -6.12 7.66
C HIS A 100 1.14 -6.07 6.16
N GLY A 101 0.08 -5.74 5.41
CA GLY A 101 0.18 -5.75 3.97
C GLY A 101 0.90 -4.53 3.40
N ASP A 102 0.76 -3.33 3.98
CA ASP A 102 1.53 -2.15 3.54
C ASP A 102 3.03 -2.32 3.80
N LEU A 103 3.41 -2.73 5.02
CA LEU A 103 4.81 -2.98 5.35
C LEU A 103 5.36 -4.23 4.62
N GLY A 104 4.54 -5.26 4.41
CA GLY A 104 4.91 -6.45 3.64
C GLY A 104 5.10 -6.14 2.14
N CYS A 105 4.26 -5.28 1.57
CA CYS A 105 4.44 -4.78 0.20
C CYS A 105 5.70 -3.91 0.10
N ALA A 106 5.92 -3.02 1.08
CA ALA A 106 7.14 -2.24 1.17
C ALA A 106 8.38 -3.14 1.27
N ALA A 107 8.33 -4.22 2.04
CA ALA A 107 9.41 -5.21 2.14
C ALA A 107 9.71 -5.86 0.79
N ALA A 108 8.68 -6.35 0.10
CA ALA A 108 8.84 -6.94 -1.24
C ALA A 108 9.42 -5.92 -2.23
N GLN A 109 9.01 -4.66 -2.18
CA GLN A 109 9.50 -3.60 -3.07
C GLN A 109 11.00 -3.29 -2.95
N GLU A 110 11.69 -3.76 -1.90
CA GLU A 110 13.15 -3.65 -1.83
C GLU A 110 13.87 -4.68 -2.70
N LYS A 111 13.17 -5.74 -3.09
CA LYS A 111 13.74 -6.92 -3.73
C LYS A 111 13.13 -7.20 -5.10
N ILE A 112 11.89 -6.76 -5.33
CA ILE A 112 11.22 -6.83 -6.62
C ILE A 112 10.77 -5.43 -7.10
N PRO A 113 10.77 -5.18 -8.43
CA PRO A 113 10.32 -3.91 -8.97
C PRO A 113 8.90 -3.54 -8.52
N SER A 114 8.68 -2.29 -8.08
CA SER A 114 7.34 -1.79 -7.71
C SER A 114 6.30 -1.94 -8.82
N ALA A 115 6.73 -1.91 -10.08
CA ALA A 115 5.86 -2.12 -11.22
C ALA A 115 5.20 -3.50 -11.19
N ILE A 116 5.80 -4.49 -10.53
CA ILE A 116 5.27 -5.84 -10.37
C ILE A 116 4.56 -5.99 -9.03
N SER A 117 5.18 -5.55 -7.94
CA SER A 117 4.59 -5.73 -6.60
C SER A 117 3.32 -4.90 -6.38
N PHE A 118 3.28 -3.64 -6.83
CA PHE A 118 2.13 -2.78 -6.57
C PHE A 118 0.84 -3.29 -7.25
N PRO A 119 0.86 -3.78 -8.51
CA PRO A 119 -0.32 -4.40 -9.09
C PRO A 119 -0.77 -5.67 -8.39
N ILE A 120 0.16 -6.57 -8.03
CA ILE A 120 -0.19 -7.81 -7.32
C ILE A 120 -0.85 -7.46 -5.99
N TYR A 121 -0.19 -6.61 -5.20
CA TYR A 121 -0.69 -6.12 -3.92
C TYR A 121 -2.04 -5.43 -4.05
N GLY A 122 -2.11 -4.40 -4.91
CA GLY A 122 -3.27 -3.52 -5.04
C GLY A 122 -4.49 -4.23 -5.64
N ILE A 123 -4.30 -5.09 -6.65
CA ILE A 123 -5.41 -5.86 -7.24
C ILE A 123 -5.96 -6.87 -6.24
N LEU A 124 -5.11 -7.61 -5.52
CA LEU A 124 -5.57 -8.56 -4.51
C LEU A 124 -6.36 -7.85 -3.41
N ALA A 125 -5.77 -6.81 -2.80
CA ALA A 125 -6.43 -6.02 -1.77
C ALA A 125 -7.78 -5.46 -2.23
N LEU A 126 -7.83 -4.92 -3.45
CA LEU A 126 -9.03 -4.32 -4.01
C LEU A 126 -10.11 -5.35 -4.32
N VAL A 127 -9.78 -6.41 -5.06
CA VAL A 127 -10.74 -7.44 -5.49
C VAL A 127 -11.25 -8.21 -4.29
N GLU A 128 -10.36 -8.66 -3.41
CA GLU A 128 -10.72 -9.43 -2.22
C GLU A 128 -11.54 -8.58 -1.25
N GLY A 129 -11.07 -7.38 -0.90
CA GLY A 129 -11.79 -6.50 0.02
C GLY A 129 -13.17 -6.15 -0.52
N THR A 130 -13.29 -5.87 -1.82
CA THR A 130 -14.60 -5.63 -2.46
C THR A 130 -15.48 -6.87 -2.40
N ALA A 131 -14.97 -8.05 -2.75
CA ALA A 131 -15.75 -9.29 -2.74
C ALA A 131 -16.26 -9.65 -1.33
N LEU A 132 -15.41 -9.54 -0.31
CA LEU A 132 -15.79 -9.79 1.08
C LEU A 132 -16.82 -8.78 1.59
N ASN A 133 -16.67 -7.50 1.25
CA ASN A 133 -17.69 -6.49 1.56
C ASN A 133 -19.02 -6.77 0.87
N LEU A 134 -18.99 -7.22 -0.39
CA LEU A 134 -20.22 -7.60 -1.09
C LEU A 134 -20.92 -8.76 -0.37
N ILE A 135 -20.17 -9.75 0.12
CA ILE A 135 -20.72 -10.89 0.88
C ILE A 135 -21.33 -10.41 2.19
N ILE A 136 -20.63 -9.55 2.95
CA ILE A 136 -21.12 -9.02 4.23
C ILE A 136 -22.40 -8.22 4.01
N GLU A 137 -22.40 -7.29 3.06
CA GLU A 137 -23.55 -6.42 2.81
C GLU A 137 -24.75 -7.20 2.25
N SER A 138 -24.51 -8.23 1.44
CA SER A 138 -25.57 -9.14 0.96
C SER A 138 -26.13 -10.05 2.06
N ALA A 139 -25.38 -10.32 3.13
CA ALA A 139 -25.88 -11.06 4.28
C ALA A 139 -26.72 -10.17 5.21
N GLU A 140 -26.43 -8.87 5.26
CA GLU A 140 -27.10 -7.92 6.17
C GLU A 140 -28.32 -7.23 5.54
N ASN A 141 -28.34 -7.00 4.21
CA ASN A 141 -29.41 -6.25 3.53
C ASN A 141 -30.00 -6.99 2.30
N GLU A 142 -31.32 -6.86 2.08
CA GLU A 142 -31.95 -7.19 0.80
C GLU A 142 -31.51 -6.18 -0.27
N ARG A 143 -30.45 -6.52 -1.01
CA ARG A 143 -29.79 -5.60 -1.94
C ARG A 143 -30.48 -5.57 -3.30
N ASP A 144 -30.68 -4.38 -3.85
CA ASP A 144 -31.19 -4.20 -5.23
C ASP A 144 -30.07 -4.49 -6.25
N GLY A 145 -30.39 -5.22 -7.32
CA GLY A 145 -29.41 -5.75 -8.28
C GLY A 145 -28.73 -4.70 -9.16
N SER A 146 -29.21 -3.45 -9.14
CA SER A 146 -28.63 -2.31 -9.88
C SER A 146 -27.25 -1.91 -9.37
N ASP A 147 -26.98 -2.09 -8.08
CA ASP A 147 -25.78 -1.55 -7.43
C ASP A 147 -24.52 -2.37 -7.76
N LEU A 148 -24.69 -3.68 -7.96
CA LEU A 148 -23.60 -4.58 -8.33
C LEU A 148 -22.95 -4.19 -9.66
N ARG A 149 -23.74 -3.71 -10.63
CA ARG A 149 -23.22 -3.32 -11.94
C ARG A 149 -22.20 -2.18 -11.82
N PHE A 150 -22.49 -1.20 -10.97
CA PHE A 150 -21.58 -0.07 -10.74
C PHE A 150 -20.34 -0.48 -9.96
N VAL A 151 -20.48 -1.36 -8.96
CA VAL A 151 -19.33 -1.90 -8.21
C VAL A 151 -18.39 -2.68 -9.13
N PHE A 152 -18.91 -3.60 -9.95
CA PHE A 152 -18.08 -4.36 -10.88
C PHE A 152 -17.46 -3.49 -11.97
N ALA A 153 -18.20 -2.51 -12.51
CA ALA A 153 -17.66 -1.57 -13.49
C ALA A 153 -16.52 -0.74 -12.89
N GLY A 154 -16.69 -0.22 -11.66
CA GLY A 154 -15.66 0.51 -10.93
C GLY A 154 -14.44 -0.36 -10.62
N LEU A 155 -14.67 -1.60 -10.15
CA LEU A 155 -13.61 -2.56 -9.86
C LEU A 155 -12.79 -2.89 -11.12
N MET A 156 -13.44 -3.16 -12.24
CA MET A 156 -12.76 -3.41 -13.52
C MET A 156 -11.97 -2.20 -14.00
N ALA A 157 -12.53 -0.99 -13.90
CA ALA A 157 -11.83 0.24 -14.25
C ALA A 157 -10.58 0.44 -13.39
N ALA A 158 -10.66 0.18 -12.09
CA ALA A 158 -9.54 0.28 -11.17
C ALA A 158 -8.44 -0.77 -11.46
N VAL A 159 -8.82 -2.03 -11.73
CA VAL A 159 -7.86 -3.08 -12.13
C VAL A 159 -7.15 -2.70 -13.42
N ILE A 160 -7.87 -2.21 -14.43
CA ILE A 160 -7.27 -1.73 -15.69
C ILE A 160 -6.30 -0.58 -15.42
N ALA A 161 -6.68 0.39 -14.58
CA ALA A 161 -5.82 1.53 -14.24
C ALA A 161 -4.51 1.08 -13.56
N ILE A 162 -4.59 0.12 -12.62
CA ILE A 162 -3.42 -0.45 -11.94
C ILE A 162 -2.50 -1.18 -12.94
N CYS A 163 -3.07 -1.96 -13.86
CA CYS A 163 -2.32 -2.64 -14.92
C CYS A 163 -1.64 -1.63 -15.89
N LEU A 164 -2.33 -0.56 -16.28
CA LEU A 164 -1.75 0.47 -17.14
C LEU A 164 -0.61 1.22 -16.43
N LEU A 165 -0.76 1.50 -15.13
CA LEU A 165 0.30 2.11 -14.32
C LEU A 165 1.55 1.22 -14.26
N SER A 166 1.36 -0.08 -14.05
CA SER A 166 2.43 -1.09 -14.10
C SER A 166 3.19 -1.08 -15.42
N ILE A 167 2.45 -1.17 -16.53
CA ILE A 167 3.02 -1.20 -17.89
C ILE A 167 3.79 0.10 -18.16
N SER A 168 3.24 1.24 -17.73
CA SER A 168 3.89 2.54 -17.84
C SER A 168 5.23 2.56 -17.11
N GLU A 169 5.29 2.05 -15.87
CA GLU A 169 6.53 2.00 -15.10
C GLU A 169 7.57 1.07 -15.73
N ILE A 170 7.17 -0.12 -16.21
CA ILE A 170 8.07 -1.06 -16.92
C ILE A 170 8.67 -0.38 -18.16
N ARG A 171 7.84 0.27 -18.97
CA ARG A 171 8.30 0.98 -20.17
C ARG A 171 9.26 2.12 -19.84
N TYR A 172 8.94 2.91 -18.82
CA TYR A 172 9.80 4.01 -18.37
C TYR A 172 11.19 3.51 -17.94
N LYS A 173 11.25 2.42 -17.16
CA LYS A 173 12.51 1.82 -16.71
C LYS A 173 13.35 1.27 -17.87
N ASN A 174 12.71 0.57 -18.81
CA ASN A 174 13.41 0.04 -19.98
C ASN A 174 14.04 1.16 -20.80
N THR A 175 13.33 2.27 -21.03
CA THR A 175 13.87 3.44 -21.73
C THR A 175 15.08 4.03 -21.00
N LYS A 176 14.98 4.22 -19.68
CA LYS A 176 16.07 4.78 -18.89
C LYS A 176 17.31 3.88 -18.87
N SER A 177 17.13 2.56 -18.75
CA SER A 177 18.23 1.59 -18.80
C SER A 177 18.95 1.61 -20.16
N LEU A 178 18.19 1.73 -21.25
CA LEU A 178 18.74 1.82 -22.60
C LEU A 178 19.52 3.13 -22.81
N GLU A 179 19.04 4.24 -22.26
CA GLU A 179 19.75 5.53 -22.29
C GLU A 179 21.06 5.46 -21.49
N GLN A 180 21.05 4.87 -20.30
CA GLN A 180 22.25 4.67 -19.49
C GLN A 180 23.28 3.79 -20.20
N PHE A 181 22.83 2.69 -20.82
CA PHE A 181 23.68 1.83 -21.62
C PHE A 181 24.29 2.57 -22.82
N ARG A 182 23.49 3.37 -23.54
CA ARG A 182 23.98 4.22 -24.64
C ARG A 182 25.02 5.24 -24.17
N GLN A 183 24.80 5.88 -23.02
CA GLN A 183 25.75 6.82 -22.43
C GLN A 183 27.06 6.14 -22.04
N GLN A 184 27.00 5.01 -21.33
CA GLN A 184 28.20 4.23 -20.96
C GLN A 184 29.00 3.80 -22.20
N LYS A 185 28.31 3.28 -23.22
CA LYS A 185 28.94 2.90 -24.49
C LYS A 185 29.63 4.10 -25.15
N GLN A 186 29.00 5.27 -25.16
CA GLN A 186 29.58 6.48 -25.74
C GLN A 186 30.81 6.98 -24.97
N THR A 187 30.76 6.93 -23.63
CA THR A 187 31.90 7.28 -22.77
C THR A 187 33.08 6.35 -23.01
N ALA A 188 32.86 5.03 -23.04
CA ALA A 188 33.90 4.04 -23.29
C ALA A 188 34.57 4.22 -24.66
N ILE A 189 33.78 4.51 -25.71
CA ILE A 189 34.31 4.82 -27.05
C ILE A 189 35.19 6.08 -27.01
N THR A 190 34.74 7.12 -26.30
CA THR A 190 35.46 8.40 -26.18
C THR A 190 36.78 8.23 -25.42
N GLU A 191 36.81 7.40 -24.39
CA GLU A 191 38.00 7.07 -23.60
C GLU A 191 39.01 6.24 -24.42
N ALA A 192 38.55 5.19 -25.11
CA ALA A 192 39.41 4.39 -25.98
C ALA A 192 40.07 5.22 -27.10
N GLN A 193 39.33 6.17 -27.67
CA GLN A 193 39.87 7.12 -28.66
C GLN A 193 40.94 8.06 -28.07
N ARG A 194 40.83 8.44 -26.80
CA ARG A 194 41.83 9.28 -26.12
C ARG A 194 43.13 8.54 -25.83
N GLU A 195 43.05 7.25 -25.54
CA GLU A 195 44.23 6.44 -25.18
C GLU A 195 45.07 6.02 -26.41
N GLY A 196 44.67 6.39 -27.63
CA GLY A 196 45.40 6.07 -28.85
C GLY A 196 45.40 4.57 -29.18
N SER A 197 44.57 3.78 -28.51
CA SER A 197 44.40 2.36 -28.77
C SER A 197 43.63 2.19 -30.07
N SER A 198 44.36 1.98 -31.17
CA SER A 198 43.78 1.67 -32.50
C SER A 198 43.29 0.23 -32.63
N ASP A 199 43.44 -0.60 -31.58
CA ASP A 199 42.75 -1.89 -31.53
C ASP A 199 41.27 -1.62 -31.26
N VAL A 200 40.53 -1.58 -32.37
CA VAL A 200 39.09 -1.43 -32.45
C VAL A 200 38.43 -2.40 -31.48
N LEU A 201 37.89 -1.87 -30.37
CA LEU A 201 36.98 -2.62 -29.51
C LEU A 201 35.82 -3.07 -30.39
N THR A 202 35.82 -4.34 -30.80
CA THR A 202 34.81 -4.84 -31.71
C THR A 202 33.49 -5.00 -30.96
N THR A 203 32.37 -4.88 -31.66
CA THR A 203 31.03 -5.10 -31.08
C THR A 203 30.89 -6.45 -30.36
N ALA A 204 31.72 -7.42 -30.72
CA ALA A 204 31.75 -8.76 -30.11
C ALA A 204 32.22 -8.75 -28.65
N ASP A 205 33.16 -7.88 -28.25
CA ASP A 205 33.66 -7.82 -26.87
C ASP A 205 32.59 -7.24 -25.92
N VAL A 206 31.72 -6.37 -26.45
CA VAL A 206 30.55 -5.83 -25.73
C VAL A 206 29.46 -6.90 -25.54
N ASP A 207 29.26 -7.77 -26.53
CA ASP A 207 28.25 -8.84 -26.46
C ASP A 207 28.62 -9.95 -25.48
N VAL A 208 29.92 -10.20 -25.24
CA VAL A 208 30.40 -11.16 -24.21
C VAL A 208 30.10 -10.66 -22.80
N ALA A 209 30.28 -9.36 -22.53
CA ALA A 209 29.92 -8.76 -21.24
C ALA A 209 28.41 -8.85 -20.95
N VAL A 210 27.56 -8.70 -21.98
CA VAL A 210 26.09 -8.87 -21.89
C VAL A 210 25.69 -10.32 -21.59
N THR A 211 26.49 -11.29 -22.03
CA THR A 211 26.21 -12.72 -21.79
C THR A 211 26.56 -13.15 -20.36
N ILE A 212 27.58 -12.55 -19.76
CA ILE A 212 27.95 -12.78 -18.35
C ILE A 212 26.85 -12.26 -17.41
N ASP A 213 26.20 -11.14 -17.75
CA ASP A 213 25.09 -10.55 -16.98
C ASP A 213 23.89 -11.52 -16.85
N LYS A 214 23.58 -12.27 -17.92
CA LYS A 214 22.49 -13.28 -17.93
C LYS A 214 22.76 -14.50 -17.05
N SER A 215 24.02 -14.81 -16.75
CA SER A 215 24.35 -15.96 -15.87
C SER A 215 24.13 -15.66 -14.39
N HIS A 216 24.19 -14.38 -14.00
CA HIS A 216 23.82 -13.89 -12.67
C HIS A 216 22.29 -13.81 -12.47
N GLU A 217 21.50 -13.79 -13.55
CA GLU A 217 20.03 -13.74 -13.54
C GLU A 217 19.42 -15.00 -12.87
N ASN A 218 19.98 -16.19 -13.12
CA ASN A 218 19.45 -17.46 -12.61
C ASN A 218 19.58 -17.65 -11.08
N ALA A 219 20.53 -16.99 -10.43
CA ALA A 219 20.64 -17.01 -8.96
C ALA A 219 19.66 -16.02 -8.29
N GLY A 220 19.21 -15.00 -9.03
CA GLY A 220 18.20 -14.05 -8.59
C GLY A 220 16.78 -14.62 -8.56
N ASP A 221 16.50 -15.64 -9.37
CA ASP A 221 15.14 -16.19 -9.56
C ASP A 221 14.52 -16.78 -8.28
N ALA A 222 15.32 -17.47 -7.46
CA ALA A 222 14.82 -18.10 -6.24
C ALA A 222 14.46 -17.06 -5.16
N ALA A 223 15.32 -16.06 -4.95
CA ALA A 223 15.07 -14.95 -4.03
C ALA A 223 13.88 -14.10 -4.51
N GLN A 224 13.84 -13.78 -5.80
CA GLN A 224 12.73 -13.05 -6.41
C GLN A 224 11.39 -13.78 -6.24
N THR A 225 11.39 -15.11 -6.37
CA THR A 225 10.19 -15.94 -6.14
C THR A 225 9.70 -15.86 -4.69
N GLN A 226 10.60 -15.85 -3.71
CA GLN A 226 10.22 -15.69 -2.30
C GLN A 226 9.55 -14.33 -2.05
N TRP A 227 10.12 -13.24 -2.56
CA TRP A 227 9.55 -11.90 -2.38
C TRP A 227 8.24 -11.67 -3.13
N LEU A 228 8.03 -12.37 -4.25
CA LEU A 228 6.72 -12.44 -4.91
C LEU A 228 5.67 -13.10 -4.00
N ARG A 229 6.02 -14.17 -3.29
CA ARG A 229 5.11 -14.82 -2.31
C ARG A 229 4.78 -13.89 -1.15
N VAL A 230 5.77 -13.17 -0.63
CA VAL A 230 5.57 -12.16 0.41
C VAL A 230 4.60 -11.07 -0.07
N CYS A 231 4.78 -10.57 -1.31
CA CYS A 231 3.91 -9.57 -1.90
C CYS A 231 2.47 -10.08 -2.07
N PHE A 232 2.30 -11.33 -2.51
CA PHE A 232 0.99 -11.95 -2.62
C PHE A 232 0.29 -12.08 -1.25
N ALA A 233 1.02 -12.60 -0.25
CA ALA A 233 0.51 -12.71 1.12
C ALA A 233 0.15 -11.34 1.70
N ALA A 234 0.96 -10.32 1.44
CA ALA A 234 0.68 -8.95 1.85
C ALA A 234 -0.61 -8.40 1.21
N GLY A 235 -0.81 -8.62 -0.09
CA GLY A 235 -2.04 -8.20 -0.78
C GLY A 235 -3.29 -8.88 -0.21
N PHE A 236 -3.19 -10.18 0.07
CA PHE A 236 -4.27 -10.96 0.67
C PHE A 236 -4.60 -10.49 2.09
N VAL A 237 -3.58 -10.32 2.95
CA VAL A 237 -3.78 -9.84 4.32
C VAL A 237 -4.38 -8.43 4.32
N THR A 238 -3.93 -7.52 3.44
CA THR A 238 -4.57 -6.21 3.28
C THR A 238 -6.03 -6.37 2.90
N GLY A 239 -6.42 -7.30 2.02
CA GLY A 239 -7.81 -7.52 1.63
C GLY A 239 -8.82 -7.58 2.79
N PHE A 240 -8.39 -8.05 3.97
CA PHE A 240 -9.23 -8.12 5.17
C PHE A 240 -9.50 -6.79 5.89
N TRP A 241 -8.72 -5.73 5.66
CA TRP A 241 -8.90 -4.47 6.39
C TRP A 241 -10.29 -3.87 6.13
N SER A 242 -10.75 -3.97 4.88
CA SER A 242 -12.02 -3.40 4.43
C SER A 242 -13.24 -4.11 5.02
N PRO A 243 -13.39 -5.45 4.93
CA PRO A 243 -14.50 -6.15 5.58
C PRO A 243 -14.49 -6.02 7.11
N LEU A 244 -13.32 -6.01 7.76
CA LEU A 244 -13.24 -5.76 9.20
C LEU A 244 -13.74 -4.36 9.56
N SER A 245 -13.45 -3.36 8.72
CA SER A 245 -13.98 -2.00 8.88
C SER A 245 -15.50 -1.98 8.69
N SER A 246 -16.03 -2.64 7.66
CA SER A 246 -17.48 -2.74 7.42
C SER A 246 -18.20 -3.38 8.60
N VAL A 247 -17.68 -4.52 9.10
CA VAL A 247 -18.22 -5.17 10.30
C VAL A 247 -18.15 -4.23 11.50
N SER A 248 -17.05 -3.50 11.71
CA SER A 248 -16.95 -2.59 12.85
C SER A 248 -17.99 -1.46 12.85
N MET A 249 -18.46 -1.04 11.67
CA MET A 249 -19.43 0.05 11.49
C MET A 249 -20.87 -0.43 11.33
N SER A 250 -21.09 -1.73 11.12
CA SER A 250 -22.42 -2.33 10.94
C SER A 250 -23.24 -2.43 12.23
N GLY A 251 -24.56 -2.32 12.08
CA GLY A 251 -25.55 -2.51 13.16
C GLY A 251 -25.67 -1.35 14.15
N ASP A 252 -26.61 -1.49 15.10
CA ASP A 252 -26.96 -0.44 16.07
C ASP A 252 -25.83 -0.06 17.03
N GLN A 253 -24.83 -0.94 17.20
CA GLN A 253 -23.66 -0.73 18.03
C GLN A 253 -22.37 -0.52 17.21
N GLY A 254 -22.52 -0.23 15.90
CA GLY A 254 -21.39 0.08 15.03
C GLY A 254 -20.63 1.31 15.50
N VAL A 255 -19.31 1.30 15.32
CA VAL A 255 -18.45 2.44 15.68
C VAL A 255 -18.73 3.59 14.70
N SER A 256 -19.50 4.56 15.14
CA SER A 256 -19.92 5.71 14.31
C SER A 256 -18.94 6.89 14.38
N ASN A 257 -18.17 7.00 15.48
CA ASN A 257 -17.23 8.11 15.68
C ASN A 257 -15.96 7.89 14.83
N PRO A 258 -15.68 8.73 13.82
CA PRO A 258 -14.57 8.51 12.90
C PRO A 258 -13.20 8.84 13.49
N TYR A 259 -13.13 9.67 14.54
CA TYR A 259 -11.88 9.94 15.22
C TYR A 259 -11.48 8.76 16.09
N LEU A 260 -12.47 8.14 16.74
CA LEU A 260 -12.29 6.86 17.42
C LEU A 260 -11.83 5.76 16.45
N LEU A 261 -12.51 5.62 15.30
CA LEU A 261 -12.10 4.71 14.23
C LEU A 261 -10.65 4.96 13.80
N LEU A 262 -10.32 6.20 13.42
CA LEU A 262 -8.98 6.58 12.96
C LEU A 262 -7.90 6.24 13.98
N PHE A 263 -8.12 6.57 15.26
CA PHE A 263 -7.16 6.28 16.32
C PHE A 263 -6.98 4.77 16.54
N VAL A 264 -8.06 4.02 16.74
CA VAL A 264 -7.99 2.58 17.04
C VAL A 264 -7.43 1.79 15.86
N PHE A 265 -7.78 2.19 14.64
CA PHE A 265 -7.24 1.63 13.42
C PHE A 265 -5.72 1.84 13.36
N GLN A 266 -5.25 3.06 13.62
CA GLN A 266 -3.81 3.35 13.57
C GLN A 266 -3.01 2.68 14.70
N VAL A 267 -3.63 2.47 15.86
CA VAL A 267 -3.05 1.62 16.92
C VAL A 267 -2.88 0.19 16.41
N GLY A 268 -3.90 -0.37 15.77
CA GLY A 268 -3.82 -1.69 15.13
C GLY A 268 -2.70 -1.80 14.11
N GLN A 269 -2.59 -0.80 13.22
CA GLN A 269 -1.51 -0.72 12.23
C GLN A 269 -0.12 -0.66 12.90
N SER A 270 -0.01 0.07 14.01
CA SER A 270 1.24 0.17 14.77
C SER A 270 1.65 -1.17 15.40
N CYS A 271 0.69 -2.00 15.80
CA CYS A 271 0.95 -3.35 16.29
C CYS A 271 1.52 -4.31 15.23
N ALA A 272 1.40 -3.99 13.94
CA ALA A 272 1.99 -4.78 12.85
C ALA A 272 3.50 -4.56 12.68
N LEU A 273 4.04 -3.45 13.17
CA LEU A 273 5.43 -3.08 12.92
C LEU A 273 6.45 -4.10 13.48
N PRO A 274 6.34 -4.58 14.74
CA PRO A 274 7.31 -5.52 15.29
C PRO A 274 7.32 -6.87 14.55
N SER A 275 6.14 -7.40 14.20
CA SER A 275 6.02 -8.69 13.51
C SER A 275 6.56 -8.62 12.09
N VAL A 276 6.26 -7.55 11.34
CA VAL A 276 6.77 -7.41 9.97
C VAL A 276 8.28 -7.22 9.95
N ILE A 277 8.84 -6.40 10.86
CA ILE A 277 10.30 -6.23 10.97
C ILE A 277 10.98 -7.57 11.30
N TYR A 278 10.39 -8.36 12.22
CA TYR A 278 10.90 -9.68 12.58
C TYR A 278 10.88 -10.65 11.39
N LEU A 279 9.74 -10.76 10.68
CA LEU A 279 9.59 -11.62 9.51
C LEU A 279 10.54 -11.20 8.37
N TYR A 280 10.71 -9.90 8.15
CA TYR A 280 11.66 -9.37 7.18
C TYR A 280 13.11 -9.73 7.54
N GLY A 281 13.49 -9.59 8.81
CA GLY A 281 14.81 -9.98 9.30
C GLY A 281 15.09 -11.48 9.12
N MET A 282 14.10 -12.33 9.37
CA MET A 282 14.22 -13.77 9.10
C MET A 282 14.38 -14.08 7.60
N GLY A 283 13.61 -13.40 6.74
CA GLY A 283 13.67 -13.58 5.30
C GLY A 283 15.04 -13.22 4.71
N THR A 284 15.64 -12.14 5.20
CA THR A 284 16.96 -11.67 4.73
C THR A 284 18.13 -12.47 5.31
N ALA A 285 18.03 -12.98 6.55
CA ALA A 285 19.04 -13.84 7.15
C ALA A 285 19.19 -15.20 6.44
N GLY A 286 18.16 -15.65 5.72
CA GLY A 286 18.23 -16.84 4.88
C GLY A 286 19.01 -16.64 3.57
N GLU A 287 19.12 -15.40 3.07
CA GLU A 287 19.83 -15.09 1.81
C GLU A 287 21.36 -15.05 1.98
N THR A 288 21.87 -14.93 3.22
CA THR A 288 23.31 -14.80 3.51
C THR A 288 24.00 -16.13 3.86
N ARG A 289 23.29 -17.26 3.79
CA ARG A 289 23.82 -18.62 4.04
C ARG A 289 23.88 -19.44 2.77
#